data_AF-A0A3P7JXI8-F1
#
_entry.id   AF-A0A3P7JXI8-F1
#
_cell.length_a   1.000
_cell.length_b   1.000
_cell.length_c   1.000
_cell.angle_alpha   90.00
_cell.angle_beta   90.00
_cell.angle_gamma   90.00
#
_symmetry.space_group_name_H-M   'P 1'
#
loop_
_entity.id
_entity.type
_entity.pdbx_description
1 polymer ?
#
loop_
_entity_poly.entity_id
_entity_poly.type
_entity_poly.pdbx_seq_one_letter_code
_entity_poly.pdbx_strand_id
1 'polypeptide(L)'
;LIQAVLVAGTSTITKETESALHYLAAWSFVEMAKLPDFQRIPYHQFVMLLASCELHVPHEIVAADAALLWLVGQPHPAVYVPGVFSVIRSAYLNKVDRQLIVERIATLQMPESVRFPNHDSSKTLSQLFS
;
A
#
# COMPACT_ATOMS: atom_id res chain seq x y z
N LEU A 1 -19.49 1.48 2.58
CA LEU A 1 -19.95 0.40 1.69
C LEU A 1 -18.81 -0.17 0.83
N ILE A 2 -18.13 0.66 0.01
CA ILE A 2 -17.04 0.21 -0.89
C ILE A 2 -15.97 -0.62 -0.16
N GLN A 3 -15.39 -0.08 0.92
CA GLN A 3 -14.37 -0.79 1.71
C GLN A 3 -14.87 -2.14 2.27
N ALA A 4 -16.11 -2.20 2.77
CA ALA A 4 -16.69 -3.44 3.28
C ALA A 4 -16.83 -4.51 2.17
N VAL A 5 -17.16 -4.10 0.95
CA VAL A 5 -17.23 -5.01 -0.21
C VAL A 5 -15.83 -5.51 -0.60
N LEU A 6 -14.82 -4.63 -0.60
CA LEU A 6 -13.43 -5.04 -0.84
C LEU A 6 -12.93 -6.03 0.22
N VAL A 7 -13.32 -5.84 1.48
CA VAL A 7 -12.95 -6.73 2.60
C VAL A 7 -13.66 -8.07 2.50
N ALA A 8 -14.95 -8.09 2.17
CA ALA A 8 -15.74 -9.32 2.02
C ALA A 8 -15.33 -10.13 0.78
N GLY A 9 -14.72 -9.49 -0.21
CA GLY A 9 -14.24 -10.10 -1.45
C GLY A 9 -15.23 -9.96 -2.62
N THR A 10 -14.68 -10.03 -3.84
CA THR A 10 -15.41 -9.77 -5.11
C THR A 10 -15.78 -11.05 -5.87
N SER A 11 -15.53 -12.24 -5.29
CA SER A 11 -15.68 -13.52 -6.00
C SER A 11 -17.09 -13.86 -6.50
N THR A 12 -18.14 -13.23 -5.96
CA THR A 12 -19.53 -13.49 -6.32
C THR A 12 -20.19 -12.38 -7.16
N ILE A 13 -19.44 -11.34 -7.54
CA ILE A 13 -19.95 -10.22 -8.33
C ILE A 13 -19.42 -10.29 -9.78
N THR A 14 -20.14 -9.65 -10.72
CA THR A 14 -19.71 -9.63 -12.12
C THR A 14 -18.42 -8.82 -12.28
N LYS A 15 -17.66 -9.11 -13.33
CA LYS A 15 -16.41 -8.39 -13.65
C LYS A 15 -16.64 -6.90 -13.87
N GLU A 16 -17.76 -6.53 -14.47
CA GLU A 16 -18.15 -5.12 -14.67
C GLU A 16 -18.37 -4.42 -13.32
N THR A 17 -19.05 -5.11 -12.39
CA THR A 17 -19.31 -4.60 -11.04
C THR A 17 -18.02 -4.46 -10.24
N GLU A 18 -17.12 -5.45 -10.33
CA GLU A 18 -15.79 -5.41 -9.73
C GLU A 18 -14.98 -4.22 -10.27
N SER A 19 -14.97 -4.03 -11.59
CA SER A 19 -14.26 -2.91 -12.23
C SER A 19 -14.81 -1.55 -11.77
N ALA A 20 -16.13 -1.39 -11.70
CA ALA A 20 -16.76 -0.17 -11.21
C ALA A 20 -16.46 0.08 -9.72
N LEU A 21 -16.44 -0.97 -8.90
CA LEU A 21 -16.07 -0.87 -7.48
C LEU A 21 -14.61 -0.45 -7.31
N HIS A 22 -13.69 -1.04 -8.08
CA HIS A 22 -12.28 -0.64 -8.06
C HIS A 22 -12.08 0.80 -8.52
N TYR A 23 -12.79 1.23 -9.56
CA TYR A 23 -12.77 2.62 -10.03
C TYR A 23 -13.23 3.58 -8.92
N LEU A 24 -14.38 3.29 -8.30
CA LEU A 24 -14.90 4.11 -7.20
C LEU A 24 -13.98 4.09 -5.98
N ALA A 25 -13.37 2.96 -5.66
CA ALA A 25 -12.40 2.84 -4.59
C ALA A 25 -11.14 3.69 -4.86
N ALA A 26 -10.63 3.66 -6.09
CA ALA A 26 -9.48 4.46 -6.51
C ALA A 26 -9.79 5.95 -6.43
N TRP A 27 -11.00 6.34 -6.84
CA TRP A 27 -11.45 7.74 -6.79
C TRP A 27 -11.68 8.25 -5.36
N SER A 28 -12.11 7.37 -4.45
CA SER A 28 -12.38 7.70 -3.04
C SER A 28 -11.25 7.29 -2.09
N PHE A 29 -10.06 7.00 -2.62
CA PHE A 29 -8.97 6.36 -1.89
C PHE A 29 -8.56 7.10 -0.60
N VAL A 30 -8.39 8.42 -0.67
CA VAL A 30 -8.00 9.25 0.47
C VAL A 30 -9.05 9.21 1.60
N GLU A 31 -10.34 9.17 1.24
CA GLU A 31 -11.42 9.04 2.22
C GLU A 31 -11.49 7.62 2.78
N MET A 32 -11.27 6.60 1.94
CA MET A 32 -11.21 5.22 2.37
C MET A 32 -10.09 4.95 3.38
N ALA A 33 -8.93 5.59 3.22
CA ALA A 33 -7.79 5.47 4.14
C ALA A 33 -8.12 5.91 5.58
N LYS A 34 -9.17 6.73 5.76
CA LYS A 34 -9.63 7.21 7.08
C LYS A 34 -10.61 6.26 7.77
N LEU A 35 -11.09 5.24 7.06
CA LEU A 35 -12.09 4.30 7.57
C LEU A 35 -11.44 3.13 8.34
N PRO A 36 -12.11 2.58 9.37
CA PRO A 36 -11.50 1.61 10.29
C PRO A 36 -11.10 0.29 9.64
N ASP A 37 -11.77 -0.15 8.58
CA ASP A 37 -11.50 -1.44 7.94
C ASP A 37 -10.42 -1.32 6.83
N PHE A 38 -9.73 -0.19 6.70
CA PHE A 38 -8.76 0.03 5.63
C PHE A 38 -7.63 -1.00 5.65
N GLN A 39 -7.11 -1.28 6.84
CA GLN A 39 -6.05 -2.27 7.02
C GLN A 39 -6.51 -3.72 6.79
N ARG A 40 -7.83 -3.95 6.70
CA ARG A 40 -8.42 -5.27 6.48
C ARG A 40 -8.65 -5.57 5.01
N ILE A 41 -8.41 -4.61 4.11
CA ILE A 41 -8.49 -4.82 2.66
C ILE A 41 -7.49 -5.94 2.29
N PRO A 42 -7.90 -7.01 1.58
CA PRO A 42 -7.02 -8.09 1.20
C PRO A 42 -5.84 -7.59 0.34
N TYR A 43 -4.66 -8.19 0.51
CA TYR A 43 -3.43 -7.78 -0.19
C TYR A 43 -3.62 -7.57 -1.70
N HIS A 44 -4.26 -8.52 -2.40
CA HIS A 44 -4.46 -8.41 -3.85
C HIS A 44 -5.34 -7.21 -4.23
N GLN A 45 -6.42 -6.97 -3.49
CA GLN A 45 -7.31 -5.81 -3.68
C GLN A 45 -6.56 -4.51 -3.43
N PHE A 46 -5.74 -4.49 -2.38
CA PHE A 46 -4.96 -3.32 -2.00
C PHE A 46 -3.90 -2.95 -3.04
N VAL A 47 -3.14 -3.94 -3.55
CA VAL A 47 -2.14 -3.72 -4.59
C VAL A 47 -2.81 -3.29 -5.90
N MET A 48 -3.94 -3.90 -6.29
CA MET A 48 -4.70 -3.47 -7.47
C MET A 48 -5.18 -2.02 -7.34
N LEU A 49 -5.62 -1.64 -6.14
CA LEU A 49 -6.06 -0.28 -5.85
C LEU A 49 -4.91 0.72 -5.97
N LEU A 50 -3.75 0.44 -5.34
CA LEU A 50 -2.56 1.29 -5.43
C LEU A 50 -2.01 1.39 -6.87
N ALA A 51 -2.04 0.30 -7.62
CA ALA A 51 -1.56 0.25 -9.01
C ALA A 51 -2.50 0.97 -10.01
N SER A 52 -3.72 1.34 -9.59
CA SER A 52 -4.71 1.96 -10.47
C SER A 52 -4.23 3.29 -11.04
N CYS A 53 -4.35 3.48 -12.35
CA CYS A 53 -4.13 4.77 -13.02
C CYS A 53 -5.17 5.83 -12.61
N GLU A 54 -6.31 5.39 -12.09
CA GLU A 54 -7.41 6.23 -11.61
C GLU A 54 -7.28 6.55 -10.11
N LEU A 55 -6.15 6.19 -9.48
CA LEU A 55 -5.89 6.46 -8.07
C LEU A 55 -5.89 7.96 -7.81
N HIS A 56 -6.93 8.45 -7.15
CA HIS A 56 -7.13 9.87 -6.92
C HIS A 56 -6.46 10.31 -5.62
N VAL A 57 -5.19 10.69 -5.73
CA VAL A 57 -4.37 11.24 -4.64
C VAL A 57 -3.73 12.57 -5.05
N PRO A 58 -3.58 13.55 -4.14
CA PRO A 58 -2.95 14.84 -4.46
C PRO A 58 -1.47 14.70 -4.80
N HIS A 59 -0.77 13.82 -4.08
CA HIS A 59 0.66 13.55 -4.22
C HIS A 59 0.93 12.07 -3.94
N GLU A 60 1.95 11.51 -4.59
CA GLU A 60 2.29 10.09 -4.45
C GLU A 60 2.68 9.70 -3.01
N ILE A 61 3.20 10.65 -2.23
CA ILE A 61 3.47 10.44 -0.79
C ILE A 61 2.21 10.08 0.00
N VAL A 62 1.03 10.54 -0.44
CA VAL A 62 -0.26 10.17 0.20
C VAL A 62 -0.58 8.70 -0.03
N ALA A 63 -0.28 8.16 -1.22
CA ALA A 63 -0.42 6.75 -1.51
C ALA A 63 0.58 5.91 -0.69
N ALA A 64 1.83 6.39 -0.56
CA ALA A 64 2.84 5.75 0.28
C ALA A 64 2.47 5.76 1.77
N ASP A 65 1.89 6.85 2.28
CA ASP A 65 1.42 6.92 3.67
C ASP A 65 0.23 5.98 3.92
N ALA A 66 -0.70 5.89 2.98
CA ALA A 66 -1.77 4.90 3.04
C ALA A 66 -1.22 3.46 2.97
N ALA A 67 -0.18 3.21 2.18
CA ALA A 67 0.51 1.92 2.12
C ALA A 67 1.14 1.55 3.46
N LEU A 68 1.82 2.49 4.12
CA LEU A 68 2.35 2.30 5.47
C LEU A 68 1.24 2.03 6.48
N LEU A 69 0.13 2.78 6.41
CA LEU A 69 -1.03 2.56 7.27
C LEU A 69 -1.59 1.15 7.10
N TRP A 70 -1.76 0.69 5.86
CA TRP A 70 -2.24 -0.67 5.58
C TRP A 70 -1.29 -1.74 6.15
N LEU A 71 0.02 -1.54 5.97
CA LEU A 71 1.06 -2.45 6.47
C LEU A 71 1.03 -2.61 8.00
N VAL A 72 0.72 -1.55 8.76
CA VAL A 72 0.61 -1.59 10.23
C VAL A 72 -0.44 -2.62 10.71
N GLY A 73 -1.50 -2.85 9.95
CA GLY A 73 -2.53 -3.82 10.32
C GLY A 73 -2.27 -5.24 9.84
N GLN A 74 -1.13 -5.51 9.19
CA GLN A 74 -0.79 -6.85 8.73
C GLN A 74 -0.04 -7.64 9.81
N PRO A 75 -0.26 -8.96 9.93
CA PRO A 75 0.44 -9.79 10.91
C PRO A 75 1.95 -9.91 10.64
N HIS A 76 2.34 -9.87 9.36
CA HIS A 76 3.74 -9.95 8.92
C HIS A 76 4.03 -8.89 7.85
N PRO A 77 4.14 -7.60 8.24
CA PRO A 77 4.25 -6.48 7.29
C PRO A 77 5.42 -6.65 6.31
N ALA A 78 6.53 -7.21 6.80
CA ALA A 78 7.76 -7.42 6.04
C ALA A 78 7.58 -8.16 4.71
N VAL A 79 6.68 -9.14 4.68
CA VAL A 79 6.41 -9.97 3.51
C VAL A 79 5.74 -9.16 2.39
N TYR A 80 4.95 -8.15 2.76
CA TYR A 80 4.15 -7.36 1.83
C TYR A 80 4.86 -6.11 1.34
N VAL A 81 5.84 -5.59 2.09
CA VAL A 81 6.57 -4.35 1.76
C VAL A 81 7.05 -4.32 0.29
N PRO A 82 7.75 -5.35 -0.24
CA PRO A 82 8.23 -5.28 -1.62
C PRO A 82 7.12 -5.13 -2.66
N GLY A 83 6.04 -5.90 -2.53
CA GLY A 83 4.92 -5.87 -3.48
C GLY A 83 4.04 -4.62 -3.36
N VAL A 84 3.87 -4.10 -2.15
CA VAL A 84 3.13 -2.85 -1.91
C VAL A 84 3.90 -1.65 -2.45
N PHE A 85 5.21 -1.57 -2.20
CA PHE A 85 6.03 -0.44 -2.65
C PHE A 85 6.48 -0.54 -4.11
N SER A 86 6.45 -1.72 -4.73
CA SER A 86 6.73 -1.86 -6.17
C SER A 86 5.71 -1.17 -7.07
N VAL A 87 4.50 -0.90 -6.57
CA VAL A 87 3.44 -0.21 -7.33
C VAL A 87 3.33 1.28 -6.99
N ILE A 88 4.13 1.77 -6.04
CA ILE A 88 4.24 3.21 -5.77
C ILE A 88 5.11 3.84 -6.85
N ARG A 89 4.62 4.93 -7.44
CA ARG A 89 5.27 5.62 -8.56
C ARG A 89 6.42 6.47 -8.05
N SER A 90 7.55 5.83 -7.75
CA SER A 90 8.72 6.45 -7.13
C SER A 90 9.18 7.74 -7.84
N ALA A 91 9.04 7.82 -9.17
CA ALA A 91 9.35 9.01 -9.98
C ALA A 91 8.68 10.32 -9.49
N TYR A 92 7.53 10.24 -8.81
CA TYR A 92 6.83 11.39 -8.24
C TYR A 92 7.19 11.68 -6.77
N LEU A 93 8.09 10.90 -6.18
CA LEU A 93 8.61 11.11 -4.82
C LEU A 93 9.96 11.81 -4.86
N ASN A 94 10.09 12.87 -4.08
CA ASN A 94 11.38 13.54 -3.90
C ASN A 94 12.32 12.72 -2.99
N LYS A 95 13.59 13.13 -2.87
CA LYS A 95 14.59 12.42 -2.05
C LYS A 95 14.20 12.33 -0.57
N VAL A 96 13.61 13.39 -0.03
CA VAL A 96 13.17 13.46 1.38
C VAL A 96 12.00 12.51 1.60
N ASP A 97 11.01 12.49 0.71
CA ASP A 97 9.86 11.58 0.76
C ASP A 97 10.32 10.12 0.78
N ARG A 98 11.22 9.76 -0.14
CA ARG A 98 11.78 8.40 -0.22
C ARG A 98 12.51 8.00 1.06
N GLN A 99 13.32 8.90 1.60
CA GLN A 99 14.03 8.65 2.85
C GLN A 99 13.05 8.46 4.03
N LEU A 100 12.04 9.32 4.14
CA LEU A 100 11.01 9.23 5.17
C LEU A 100 10.26 7.89 5.10
N ILE A 101 9.92 7.44 3.90
CA ILE A 101 9.26 6.14 3.71
C ILE A 101 10.16 4.99 4.17
N VAL A 102 11.44 5.00 3.78
CA VAL A 102 12.42 3.98 4.20
C VAL A 102 12.53 3.93 5.73
N GLU A 103 12.63 5.09 6.39
CA GLU A 103 12.67 5.19 7.85
C GLU A 103 11.39 4.64 8.48
N ARG A 104 10.21 4.99 7.95
CA ARG A 104 8.93 4.48 8.45
C ARG A 104 8.80 2.97 8.28
N ILE A 105 9.23 2.41 7.15
CA ILE A 105 9.26 0.94 6.95
C ILE A 105 10.15 0.28 8.01
N ALA A 106 11.31 0.86 8.32
CA ALA A 106 12.23 0.31 9.32
C ALA A 106 11.64 0.31 10.74
N THR A 107 10.67 1.19 11.03
CA THR A 107 9.96 1.24 12.32
C THR A 107 8.78 0.27 12.43
N LEU A 108 8.33 -0.33 11.32
CA LEU A 108 7.37 -1.44 11.40
C LEU A 108 8.04 -2.57 12.19
N GLN A 109 7.32 -3.24 13.09
CA GLN A 109 7.86 -4.34 13.88
C GLN A 109 8.15 -5.54 12.97
N MET A 110 9.31 -5.51 12.32
CA MET A 110 9.78 -6.57 11.43
C MET A 110 10.43 -7.65 12.30
N PRO A 111 9.94 -8.90 12.32
CA PRO A 111 10.60 -9.98 13.04
C PRO A 111 12.05 -10.13 12.58
N GLU A 112 12.98 -10.43 13.48
CA GLU A 112 14.43 -10.44 13.19
C GLU A 112 14.83 -11.38 12.04
N SER A 113 14.06 -12.45 11.81
CA SER A 113 14.26 -13.37 10.67
C SER A 113 13.93 -12.77 9.30
N VAL A 114 13.17 -11.66 9.26
CA VAL A 114 12.80 -10.90 8.06
C VAL A 114 13.40 -9.49 8.08
N ARG A 115 14.13 -9.12 9.13
CA ARG A 115 15.07 -8.00 9.04
C ARG A 115 16.10 -8.37 8.00
N PHE A 116 16.13 -7.62 6.91
CA PHE A 116 17.18 -7.70 5.90
C PHE A 116 18.53 -7.77 6.62
N PRO A 117 19.34 -8.81 6.37
CA PRO A 117 20.51 -9.12 7.17
C PRO A 117 21.42 -7.89 7.24
N ASN A 118 21.88 -7.59 8.45
CA ASN A 118 22.65 -6.41 8.82
C ASN A 118 23.89 -6.21 7.92
N HIS A 119 23.68 -5.51 6.81
CA HIS A 119 24.63 -4.61 6.14
C HIS A 119 23.79 -3.75 5.18
N ASP A 120 23.43 -2.53 5.60
CA ASP A 120 22.61 -1.57 4.84
C ASP A 120 21.15 -1.98 4.50
N SER A 121 20.30 -2.19 5.50
CA SER A 121 18.84 -2.24 5.28
C SER A 121 18.31 -0.98 4.58
N SER A 122 18.98 0.16 4.76
CA SER A 122 18.71 1.41 4.01
C SER A 122 18.98 1.26 2.51
N LYS A 123 20.03 0.53 2.08
CA LYS A 123 20.33 0.31 0.67
C LYS A 123 19.29 -0.62 0.02
N THR A 124 18.92 -1.73 0.66
CA THR A 124 17.89 -2.64 0.13
C THR A 124 16.51 -1.98 0.07
N LEU A 125 16.15 -1.16 1.06
CA LEU A 125 14.91 -0.39 1.01
C LEU A 125 14.97 0.76 -0.01
N SER A 126 16.13 1.38 -0.22
CA SER A 126 16.31 2.38 -1.28
C SER A 126 16.21 1.79 -2.69
N GLN A 127 16.49 0.49 -2.85
CA GLN A 127 16.26 -0.25 -4.09
C GLN A 127 14.77 -0.38 -4.44
N LEU A 128 13.84 -0.28 -3.47
CA LEU A 128 12.40 -0.24 -3.75
C LEU A 128 12.00 0.99 -4.58
N PHE A 129 12.82 2.03 -4.57
CA PHE A 129 12.56 3.28 -5.28
C PHE A 129 13.54 3.52 -6.44
N SER A 130 14.46 2.59 -6.72
CA SER A 130 15.47 2.75 -7.79
C SER A 130 14.89 2.55 -9.18
#